data_AF-A0A266Q9K7-F1
#
_entry.id   AF-A0A266Q9K7-F1
#
_cell.length_a   1.000
_cell.length_b   1.000
_cell.length_c   1.000
_cell.angle_alpha   90.00
_cell.angle_beta   90.00
_cell.angle_gamma   90.00
#
_symmetry.space_group_name_H-M   'P 1'
#
loop_
_entity.id
_entity.type
_entity.pdbx_description
1 polymer ?
#
loop_
_entity_poly.entity_id
_entity_poly.type
_entity_poly.pdbx_seq_one_letter_code
_entity_poly.pdbx_strand_id
1 'polypeptide(L)'
;MKHTPQHLSTQCLKPTRLALAIGLVAMVGSPLLLAQADNKYDLTSNWYGGLNIGQTHESINDGLIANNELGGGLTSITDDDRDNGFKVFAGYQLNDNFALEGGYFDLGQFGSRAIKDQVGALKTQTKTRGFNIDLVGSLPMTEKLSAFARAGAHYSESKDRFQGSGDVIVTDAHRRDRDVNFKWGGGLQYDFTQRFGMRLEAERYAINDVMGNNGAINLYSLGALYRFGENNVAPAVVYDEPVTRRDQMRDEYCTTLDVQFDINNSEIQREDLEQLAVVGTFLKKYPDTKAVIEGHTDNVGTPESNMVLSRNRAESAMNYLVRDQRVASARISAVGYGDTRPIADNATEAGKRANRRINAMISCANDVEGLTPAAARVTMGMLIEFDNNSAAVKPQYYTELAKVGKFLKENKTVTATVEGHTANLQTTPALAQEISLKRAQNVVDYLVKNEGIERSRLSAEGFGKNRRHSYNTSAAGQQDNRRVNVIFSYPKK
;
A
#
# COMPACT_ATOMS: atom_id res chain seq x y z
N MET A 1 -62.82 58.64 -1.22
CA MET A 1 -62.31 58.02 -2.47
C MET A 1 -60.82 57.80 -2.32
N LYS A 2 -60.37 56.57 -2.61
CA LYS A 2 -59.10 55.99 -2.18
C LYS A 2 -57.91 56.57 -2.97
N HIS A 3 -56.90 57.03 -2.26
CA HIS A 3 -55.54 57.17 -2.78
C HIS A 3 -54.87 55.79 -2.78
N THR A 4 -54.41 55.36 -3.96
CA THR A 4 -53.62 54.14 -4.15
C THR A 4 -52.16 54.55 -4.40
N PRO A 5 -51.20 54.23 -3.51
CA PRO A 5 -49.78 54.36 -3.81
C PRO A 5 -49.24 53.07 -4.46
N GLN A 6 -48.22 53.25 -5.30
CA GLN A 6 -47.44 52.23 -5.98
C GLN A 6 -46.87 51.22 -4.98
N HIS A 7 -47.16 49.93 -5.18
CA HIS A 7 -46.46 48.84 -4.50
C HIS A 7 -45.12 48.59 -5.22
N LEU A 8 -44.03 49.10 -4.64
CA LEU A 8 -42.72 48.47 -4.71
C LEU A 8 -42.85 47.08 -4.08
N SER A 9 -42.84 46.02 -4.89
CA SER A 9 -42.71 44.65 -4.38
C SER A 9 -41.24 44.31 -4.22
N THR A 10 -40.76 44.56 -3.00
CA THR A 10 -39.89 43.68 -2.20
C THR A 10 -38.99 42.71 -2.96
N GLN A 11 -37.70 43.08 -3.01
CA GLN A 11 -36.59 42.13 -2.93
C GLN A 11 -36.87 41.14 -1.79
N CYS A 12 -37.23 39.91 -2.15
CA CYS A 12 -37.33 38.83 -1.19
C CYS A 12 -36.02 38.04 -1.27
N LEU A 13 -35.06 38.47 -0.44
CA LEU A 13 -33.94 37.64 0.01
C LEU A 13 -34.49 36.29 0.47
N LYS A 14 -34.31 35.25 -0.34
CA LYS A 14 -34.58 33.87 0.06
C LYS A 14 -33.33 33.28 0.74
N PRO A 15 -33.53 32.49 1.80
CA PRO A 15 -32.57 32.35 2.89
C PRO A 15 -31.32 31.61 2.44
N THR A 16 -30.17 32.15 2.82
CA THR A 16 -28.86 31.49 2.79
C THR A 16 -28.97 30.15 3.51
N ARG A 17 -29.12 29.06 2.75
CA ARG A 17 -29.00 27.70 3.29
C ARG A 17 -27.52 27.33 3.36
N LEU A 18 -26.78 28.09 4.16
CA LEU A 18 -25.46 27.70 4.69
C LEU A 18 -25.62 26.75 5.91
N ALA A 19 -26.80 26.17 6.11
CA ALA A 19 -27.16 25.44 7.33
C ALA A 19 -27.53 23.96 7.08
N LEU A 20 -27.33 23.42 5.88
CA LEU A 20 -27.67 22.01 5.57
C LEU A 20 -26.53 21.24 4.87
N ALA A 21 -25.27 21.58 5.16
CA ALA A 21 -24.09 20.91 4.59
C ALA A 21 -23.18 20.24 5.64
N ILE A 22 -23.64 20.12 6.91
CA ILE A 22 -22.87 19.49 7.99
C ILE A 22 -23.44 18.12 8.41
N GLY A 23 -24.58 17.71 7.84
CA GLY A 23 -25.33 16.53 8.29
C GLY A 23 -25.14 15.26 7.47
N LEU A 24 -23.91 14.86 7.08
CA LEU A 24 -23.64 13.49 6.59
C LEU A 24 -22.16 13.09 6.66
N VAL A 25 -21.49 13.42 7.78
CA VAL A 25 -20.20 12.82 8.17
C VAL A 25 -20.35 12.13 9.54
N ALA A 26 -21.44 11.39 9.72
CA ALA A 26 -21.67 10.57 10.89
C ALA A 26 -21.58 9.10 10.49
N MET A 27 -20.35 8.60 10.35
CA MET A 27 -19.90 7.25 10.77
C MET A 27 -18.48 6.99 10.25
N VAL A 28 -17.47 7.60 10.88
CA VAL A 28 -16.24 6.93 11.36
C VAL A 28 -15.70 7.81 12.49
N GLY A 29 -16.09 7.50 13.72
CA GLY A 29 -15.48 8.11 14.90
C GLY A 29 -14.10 7.50 15.12
N SER A 30 -13.06 8.28 14.90
CA SER A 30 -11.77 8.18 15.61
C SER A 30 -11.15 9.58 15.63
N PRO A 31 -10.66 10.06 16.78
CA PRO A 31 -10.13 11.40 16.89
C PRO A 31 -8.91 11.55 16.00
N LEU A 32 -8.80 12.70 15.31
CA LEU A 32 -7.60 13.16 14.64
C LEU A 32 -6.43 13.18 15.64
N LEU A 33 -5.65 12.11 15.66
CA LEU A 33 -4.24 12.17 16.02
C LEU A 33 -3.51 12.54 14.73
N LEU A 34 -3.03 13.78 14.65
CA LEU A 34 -1.96 14.16 13.72
C LEU A 34 -0.67 13.45 14.20
N ALA A 35 -0.61 12.13 14.02
CA ALA A 35 0.65 11.43 13.93
C ALA A 35 1.30 11.87 12.60
N GLN A 36 2.62 12.11 12.60
CA GLN A 36 3.35 12.26 11.35
C GLN A 36 3.12 10.99 10.54
N ALA A 37 2.25 11.08 9.53
CA ALA A 37 1.93 9.93 8.69
C ALA A 37 3.19 9.61 7.89
N ASP A 38 3.81 8.47 8.19
CA ASP A 38 4.77 7.85 7.29
C ASP A 38 4.11 7.76 5.92
N ASN A 39 4.77 8.36 4.93
CA ASN A 39 4.23 8.43 3.59
C ASN A 39 4.21 7.03 3.01
N LYS A 40 3.03 6.52 2.64
CA LYS A 40 2.81 5.23 1.96
C LYS A 40 3.81 4.93 0.83
N TYR A 41 4.35 5.98 0.19
CA TYR A 41 5.26 5.87 -0.95
C TYR A 41 6.74 6.14 -0.62
N ASP A 42 7.11 6.26 0.67
CA ASP A 42 8.47 6.54 1.14
C ASP A 42 9.11 7.78 0.48
N LEU A 43 8.29 8.82 0.30
CA LEU A 43 8.69 10.11 -0.25
C LEU A 43 8.68 11.17 0.85
N THR A 44 9.61 12.12 0.77
CA THR A 44 9.73 13.26 1.71
C THR A 44 8.52 14.22 1.68
N SER A 45 7.60 14.05 0.72
CA SER A 45 6.43 14.91 0.55
C SER A 45 5.16 14.10 0.31
N ASN A 46 4.10 14.48 1.03
CA ASN A 46 2.76 13.91 0.87
C ASN A 46 1.96 14.60 -0.27
N TRP A 47 2.59 15.53 -1.00
CA TRP A 47 1.97 16.21 -2.11
C TRP A 47 2.03 15.37 -3.38
N TYR A 48 0.95 15.39 -4.15
CA TYR A 48 0.90 14.86 -5.50
C TYR A 48 0.07 15.77 -6.40
N GLY A 49 0.23 15.60 -7.71
CA GLY A 49 -0.54 16.33 -8.71
C GLY A 49 -0.90 15.43 -9.87
N GLY A 50 -1.90 15.84 -10.64
CA GLY A 50 -2.32 15.08 -11.79
C GLY A 50 -3.10 15.89 -12.80
N LEU A 51 -3.25 15.28 -13.97
CA LEU A 51 -3.98 15.82 -15.10
C LEU A 51 -4.86 14.71 -15.68
N ASN A 52 -6.14 15.01 -15.84
CA ASN A 52 -7.14 14.12 -16.41
C ASN A 52 -7.72 14.74 -17.67
N ILE A 53 -7.93 13.90 -18.68
CA ILE A 53 -8.64 14.25 -19.92
C ILE A 53 -9.69 13.18 -20.15
N GLY A 54 -10.87 13.59 -20.59
CA GLY A 54 -12.01 12.69 -20.71
C GLY A 54 -13.15 13.24 -21.55
N GLN A 55 -14.20 12.44 -21.63
CA GLN A 55 -15.46 12.84 -22.24
C GLN A 55 -16.44 13.28 -21.14
N THR A 56 -17.14 14.37 -21.37
CA THR A 56 -18.22 14.84 -20.54
C THR A 56 -19.57 14.48 -21.13
N HIS A 57 -20.54 14.25 -20.26
CA HIS A 57 -21.92 14.01 -20.65
C HIS A 57 -22.87 14.80 -19.75
N GLU A 58 -23.65 15.69 -20.36
CA GLU A 58 -24.67 16.47 -19.67
C GLU A 58 -25.97 15.68 -19.52
N SER A 59 -26.57 15.75 -18.33
CA SER A 59 -27.91 15.23 -18.06
C SER A 59 -28.79 16.38 -17.57
N ILE A 60 -29.29 17.20 -18.50
CA ILE A 60 -30.30 18.24 -18.28
C ILE A 60 -31.53 17.92 -19.15
N ASN A 61 -32.72 18.39 -18.75
CA ASN A 61 -33.96 18.19 -19.49
C ASN A 61 -34.29 19.43 -20.33
N ASP A 62 -33.67 19.52 -21.50
CA ASP A 62 -33.72 20.69 -22.41
C ASP A 62 -35.12 20.96 -23.00
N GLY A 63 -36.00 19.93 -23.01
CA GLY A 63 -37.38 20.04 -23.46
C GLY A 63 -38.27 20.94 -22.59
N LEU A 64 -37.90 21.14 -21.31
CA LEU A 64 -38.61 22.05 -20.40
C LEU A 64 -38.18 23.51 -20.58
N ILE A 65 -36.89 23.75 -20.84
CA ILE A 65 -36.33 25.10 -21.04
C ILE A 65 -36.90 25.71 -22.33
N ALA A 66 -36.86 24.95 -23.43
CA ALA A 66 -37.30 25.44 -24.73
C ALA A 66 -38.82 25.72 -24.79
N ASN A 67 -39.65 24.89 -24.12
CA ASN A 67 -41.09 25.11 -24.06
C ASN A 67 -41.48 26.36 -23.27
N ASN A 68 -40.74 26.69 -22.22
CA ASN A 68 -41.03 27.83 -21.35
C ASN A 68 -40.58 29.16 -21.98
N GLU A 69 -39.43 29.17 -22.67
CA GLU A 69 -38.89 30.36 -23.36
C GLU A 69 -39.60 30.66 -24.69
N LEU A 70 -40.03 29.63 -25.43
CA LEU A 70 -40.72 29.81 -26.71
C LEU A 70 -42.25 29.80 -26.59
N GLY A 71 -42.81 29.73 -25.37
CA GLY A 71 -44.26 29.78 -25.12
C GLY A 71 -45.05 28.58 -25.68
N GLY A 72 -44.42 27.40 -25.75
CA GLY A 72 -45.00 26.16 -26.29
C GLY A 72 -45.04 26.08 -27.82
N GLY A 73 -45.18 24.84 -28.33
CA GLY A 73 -45.33 24.53 -29.76
C GLY A 73 -44.01 24.36 -30.50
N LEU A 74 -43.08 23.55 -29.97
CA LEU A 74 -41.84 23.19 -30.68
C LEU A 74 -42.06 22.11 -31.74
N THR A 75 -41.40 22.26 -32.89
CA THR A 75 -41.43 21.26 -33.95
C THR A 75 -40.30 20.24 -33.84
N SER A 76 -39.12 20.68 -33.38
CA SER A 76 -37.99 19.78 -33.12
C SER A 76 -36.98 20.41 -32.16
N ILE A 77 -36.36 19.58 -31.34
CA ILE A 77 -35.20 19.92 -30.49
C ILE A 77 -34.05 19.00 -30.90
N THR A 78 -32.83 19.53 -31.01
CA THR A 78 -31.60 18.75 -31.22
C THR A 78 -30.59 19.13 -30.15
N ASP A 79 -30.15 18.14 -29.38
CA ASP A 79 -29.27 18.31 -28.22
C ASP A 79 -27.84 17.83 -28.54
N ASP A 80 -26.85 18.53 -27.99
CA ASP A 80 -25.43 18.17 -28.03
C ASP A 80 -24.89 18.00 -26.59
N ASP A 81 -25.12 16.81 -26.04
CA ASP A 81 -24.90 16.50 -24.63
C ASP A 81 -23.49 15.97 -24.33
N ARG A 82 -22.55 16.00 -25.29
CA ARG A 82 -21.21 15.41 -25.14
C ARG A 82 -20.11 16.32 -25.64
N ASP A 83 -19.10 16.52 -24.81
CA ASP A 83 -17.87 17.22 -25.22
C ASP A 83 -16.65 16.58 -24.54
N ASN A 84 -15.47 17.17 -24.71
CA ASN A 84 -14.27 16.81 -23.99
C ASN A 84 -14.12 17.72 -22.76
N GLY A 85 -13.70 17.12 -21.66
CA GLY A 85 -13.35 17.83 -20.43
C GLY A 85 -11.94 17.51 -19.97
N PHE A 86 -11.39 18.39 -19.16
CA PHE A 86 -10.13 18.15 -18.47
C PHE A 86 -10.15 18.65 -17.03
N LYS A 87 -9.28 18.09 -16.22
CA LYS A 87 -9.06 18.48 -14.82
C LYS A 87 -7.58 18.47 -14.50
N VAL A 88 -7.10 19.51 -13.82
CA VAL A 88 -5.76 19.56 -13.23
C VAL A 88 -5.94 19.70 -11.73
N PHE A 89 -5.23 18.89 -10.94
CA PHE A 89 -5.40 18.88 -9.49
C PHE A 89 -4.07 18.72 -8.76
N ALA A 90 -4.06 19.17 -7.51
CA ALA A 90 -3.05 18.89 -6.52
C ALA A 90 -3.72 18.27 -5.29
N GLY A 91 -3.11 17.23 -4.74
CA GLY A 91 -3.59 16.53 -3.57
C GLY A 91 -2.53 16.45 -2.48
N TYR A 92 -3.00 16.38 -1.23
CA TYR A 92 -2.17 16.12 -0.06
C TYR A 92 -2.66 14.85 0.63
N GLN A 93 -1.77 13.87 0.76
CA GLN A 93 -2.05 12.62 1.46
C GLN A 93 -2.06 12.86 2.97
N LEU A 94 -3.20 12.63 3.63
CA LEU A 94 -3.35 12.81 5.07
C LEU A 94 -2.89 11.57 5.84
N ASN A 95 -3.19 10.39 5.31
CA ASN A 95 -2.77 9.07 5.80
C ASN A 95 -2.91 8.05 4.67
N ASP A 96 -2.66 6.76 4.90
CA ASP A 96 -2.67 5.71 3.85
C ASP A 96 -4.00 5.56 3.09
N ASN A 97 -5.11 6.01 3.67
CA ASN A 97 -6.45 5.83 3.12
C ASN A 97 -7.12 7.13 2.70
N PHE A 98 -6.69 8.29 3.20
CA PHE A 98 -7.37 9.56 3.00
C PHE A 98 -6.44 10.64 2.46
N ALA A 99 -6.95 11.42 1.52
CA ALA A 99 -6.28 12.58 0.96
C ALA A 99 -7.27 13.74 0.76
N LEU A 100 -6.75 14.95 0.75
CA LEU A 100 -7.47 16.16 0.34
C LEU A 100 -7.00 16.56 -1.06
N GLU A 101 -7.92 16.73 -2.01
CA GLU A 101 -7.62 17.15 -3.38
C GLU A 101 -8.27 18.50 -3.69
N GLY A 102 -7.50 19.43 -4.26
CA GLY A 102 -7.97 20.68 -4.84
C GLY A 102 -7.66 20.73 -6.33
N GLY A 103 -8.58 21.19 -7.15
CA GLY A 103 -8.39 21.19 -8.61
C GLY A 103 -9.13 22.28 -9.35
N TYR A 104 -8.75 22.43 -10.62
CA TYR A 104 -9.46 23.19 -11.63
C TYR A 104 -9.97 22.24 -12.71
N PHE A 105 -11.20 22.46 -13.18
CA PHE A 105 -11.82 21.67 -14.24
C PHE A 105 -12.45 22.56 -15.31
N ASP A 106 -12.47 22.06 -16.54
CA ASP A 106 -13.26 22.58 -17.66
C ASP A 106 -14.08 21.39 -18.19
N LEU A 107 -15.40 21.49 -18.12
CA LEU A 107 -16.32 20.41 -18.51
C LEU A 107 -16.72 20.46 -19.99
N GLY A 108 -16.15 21.39 -20.75
CA GLY A 108 -16.49 21.59 -22.16
C GLY A 108 -17.70 22.50 -22.34
N GLN A 109 -18.27 22.41 -23.53
CA GLN A 109 -19.39 23.21 -23.99
C GLN A 109 -20.53 22.29 -24.41
N PHE A 110 -21.71 22.54 -23.85
CA PHE A 110 -22.94 21.84 -24.19
C PHE A 110 -23.90 22.82 -24.86
N GLY A 111 -24.92 22.33 -25.54
CA GLY A 111 -25.93 23.21 -26.09
C GLY A 111 -27.04 22.48 -26.82
N SER A 112 -28.14 23.19 -26.99
CA SER A 112 -29.30 22.69 -27.70
C SER A 112 -29.75 23.66 -28.78
N ARG A 113 -30.45 23.12 -29.78
CA ARG A 113 -31.08 23.88 -30.84
C ARG A 113 -32.56 23.54 -30.88
N ALA A 114 -33.36 24.52 -30.46
CA ALA A 114 -34.81 24.47 -30.54
C ALA A 114 -35.30 25.13 -31.83
N ILE A 115 -36.23 24.49 -32.55
CA ILE A 115 -36.86 25.03 -33.75
C ILE A 115 -38.37 25.16 -33.51
N LYS A 116 -38.92 26.31 -33.90
CA LYS A 116 -40.35 26.61 -33.87
C LYS A 116 -40.83 27.03 -35.26
N ASP A 117 -41.18 26.04 -36.07
CA ASP A 117 -41.79 26.18 -37.41
C ASP A 117 -41.23 27.36 -38.23
N GLN A 118 -42.08 28.17 -38.85
CA GLN A 118 -41.68 29.35 -39.63
C GLN A 118 -41.26 30.56 -38.78
N VAL A 119 -41.29 30.45 -37.44
CA VAL A 119 -40.97 31.54 -36.50
C VAL A 119 -39.46 31.67 -36.31
N GLY A 120 -38.71 30.57 -36.40
CA GLY A 120 -37.24 30.59 -36.31
C GLY A 120 -36.67 29.55 -35.36
N ALA A 121 -35.42 29.75 -34.95
CA ALA A 121 -34.69 28.81 -34.10
C ALA A 121 -33.93 29.53 -32.98
N LEU A 122 -33.89 28.91 -31.80
CA LEU A 122 -33.10 29.33 -30.66
C LEU A 122 -31.95 28.33 -30.47
N LYS A 123 -30.72 28.83 -30.46
CA LYS A 123 -29.53 28.06 -30.12
C LYS A 123 -29.02 28.50 -28.75
N THR A 124 -28.84 27.54 -27.86
CA THR A 124 -28.23 27.72 -26.54
C THR A 124 -26.85 27.07 -26.55
N GLN A 125 -25.89 27.68 -25.88
CA GLN A 125 -24.59 27.07 -25.65
C GLN A 125 -24.09 27.44 -24.25
N THR A 126 -23.79 26.45 -23.43
CA THR A 126 -23.37 26.60 -22.04
C THR A 126 -21.97 26.03 -21.88
N LYS A 127 -21.04 26.84 -21.39
CA LYS A 127 -19.68 26.39 -21.05
C LYS A 127 -19.47 26.45 -19.54
N THR A 128 -19.02 25.35 -18.95
CA THR A 128 -18.90 25.20 -17.49
C THR A 128 -17.47 24.88 -17.08
N ARG A 129 -16.91 25.68 -16.18
CA ARG A 129 -15.56 25.51 -15.63
C ARG A 129 -15.49 25.97 -14.19
N GLY A 130 -14.53 25.49 -13.41
CA GLY A 130 -14.52 25.82 -12.00
C GLY A 130 -13.37 25.25 -11.21
N PHE A 131 -13.48 25.38 -9.89
CA PHE A 131 -12.57 24.81 -8.92
C PHE A 131 -13.31 23.85 -8.01
N ASN A 132 -12.64 22.80 -7.56
CA ASN A 132 -13.19 21.81 -6.64
C ASN A 132 -12.27 21.59 -5.44
N ILE A 133 -12.87 21.18 -4.34
CA ILE A 133 -12.19 20.61 -3.18
C ILE A 133 -12.89 19.31 -2.79
N ASP A 134 -12.14 18.22 -2.76
CA ASP A 134 -12.63 16.87 -2.57
C ASP A 134 -11.88 16.17 -1.44
N LEU A 135 -12.61 15.43 -0.61
CA LEU A 135 -12.02 14.39 0.23
C LEU A 135 -11.98 13.10 -0.57
N VAL A 136 -10.81 12.46 -0.62
CA VAL A 136 -10.59 11.21 -1.36
C VAL A 136 -10.28 10.09 -0.37
N GLY A 137 -11.05 9.01 -0.45
CA GLY A 137 -10.81 7.77 0.26
C GLY A 137 -10.31 6.69 -0.71
N SER A 138 -9.21 6.02 -0.37
CA SER A 138 -8.60 4.96 -1.19
C SER A 138 -8.54 3.62 -0.44
N LEU A 139 -8.94 2.56 -1.14
CA LEU A 139 -8.91 1.17 -0.71
C LEU A 139 -7.90 0.39 -1.58
N PRO A 140 -6.75 -0.03 -1.03
CA PRO A 140 -5.80 -0.86 -1.78
C PRO A 140 -6.40 -2.23 -2.08
N MET A 141 -6.38 -2.64 -3.35
CA MET A 141 -6.79 -3.98 -3.79
C MET A 141 -5.58 -4.89 -3.97
N THR A 142 -4.46 -4.33 -4.42
CA THR A 142 -3.14 -4.98 -4.52
C THR A 142 -2.05 -3.95 -4.18
N GLU A 143 -0.77 -4.35 -4.26
CA GLU A 143 0.37 -3.44 -4.06
C GLU A 143 0.40 -2.26 -5.06
N LYS A 144 -0.15 -2.44 -6.26
CA LYS A 144 -0.13 -1.44 -7.34
C LYS A 144 -1.51 -0.91 -7.73
N LEU A 145 -2.58 -1.61 -7.37
CA LEU A 145 -3.95 -1.25 -7.75
C LEU A 145 -4.76 -0.83 -6.52
N SER A 146 -5.36 0.35 -6.58
CA SER A 146 -6.26 0.87 -5.55
C SER A 146 -7.59 1.30 -6.16
N ALA A 147 -8.69 0.97 -5.50
CA ALA A 147 -9.98 1.62 -5.75
C ALA A 147 -10.05 2.91 -4.94
N PHE A 148 -10.70 3.94 -5.45
CA PHE A 148 -10.92 5.17 -4.67
C PHE A 148 -12.32 5.75 -4.91
N ALA A 149 -12.80 6.49 -3.92
CA ALA A 149 -14.00 7.29 -3.98
C ALA A 149 -13.67 8.72 -3.55
N ARG A 150 -14.40 9.69 -4.08
CA ARG A 150 -14.26 11.11 -3.74
C ARG A 150 -15.61 11.77 -3.56
N ALA A 151 -15.68 12.71 -2.64
CA ALA A 151 -16.84 13.55 -2.40
C ALA A 151 -16.37 14.95 -1.99
N GLY A 152 -17.05 15.97 -2.47
CA GLY A 152 -16.59 17.33 -2.30
C GLY A 152 -17.57 18.38 -2.78
N ALA A 153 -17.08 19.62 -2.79
CA ALA A 153 -17.81 20.76 -3.31
C ALA A 153 -17.03 21.37 -4.47
N HIS A 154 -17.76 21.94 -5.43
CA HIS A 154 -17.17 22.70 -6.51
C HIS A 154 -17.83 24.06 -6.64
N TYR A 155 -17.02 25.03 -7.00
CA TYR A 155 -17.45 26.34 -7.43
C TYR A 155 -17.28 26.42 -8.95
N SER A 156 -18.39 26.54 -9.68
CA SER A 156 -18.40 26.61 -11.14
C SER A 156 -18.92 27.95 -11.64
N GLU A 157 -18.36 28.39 -12.77
CA GLU A 157 -18.85 29.48 -13.60
C GLU A 157 -19.45 28.87 -14.88
N SER A 158 -20.74 29.09 -15.10
CA SER A 158 -21.45 28.73 -16.34
C SER A 158 -21.60 29.98 -17.20
N LYS A 159 -21.18 29.89 -18.47
CA LYS A 159 -21.33 30.95 -19.46
C LYS A 159 -22.27 30.49 -20.55
N ASP A 160 -23.42 31.15 -20.62
CA ASP A 160 -24.46 30.83 -21.58
C ASP A 160 -24.46 31.84 -22.72
N ARG A 161 -24.60 31.33 -23.93
CA ARG A 161 -24.76 32.13 -25.15
C ARG A 161 -26.05 31.74 -25.84
N PHE A 162 -26.92 32.73 -26.03
CA PHE A 162 -28.21 32.57 -26.68
C PHE A 162 -28.18 33.24 -28.05
N GLN A 163 -28.61 32.53 -29.08
CA GLN A 163 -28.71 33.05 -30.44
C GLN A 163 -30.08 32.71 -31.01
N GLY A 164 -30.85 33.75 -31.34
CA GLY A 164 -32.11 33.63 -32.05
C GLY A 164 -31.90 33.81 -33.56
N SER A 165 -32.74 33.15 -34.34
CA SER A 165 -32.88 33.34 -35.78
C SER A 165 -34.36 33.47 -36.14
N GLY A 166 -34.69 34.15 -37.23
CA GLY A 166 -36.09 34.46 -37.58
C GLY A 166 -36.66 35.57 -36.68
N ASP A 167 -37.88 35.37 -36.19
CA ASP A 167 -38.60 36.28 -35.30
C ASP A 167 -38.28 36.04 -33.80
N VAL A 168 -37.36 35.13 -33.49
CA VAL A 168 -36.89 34.86 -32.13
C VAL A 168 -35.93 35.96 -31.67
N ILE A 169 -36.42 36.90 -30.87
CA ILE A 169 -35.62 37.98 -30.29
C ILE A 169 -35.01 37.51 -28.97
N VAL A 170 -33.67 37.46 -28.91
CA VAL A 170 -32.92 37.21 -27.68
C VAL A 170 -32.57 38.55 -27.03
N THR A 171 -33.14 38.81 -25.85
CA THR A 171 -32.93 40.06 -25.10
C THR A 171 -31.65 40.05 -24.26
N ASP A 172 -31.19 38.86 -23.87
CA ASP A 172 -29.91 38.67 -23.18
C ASP A 172 -29.09 37.58 -23.88
N ALA A 173 -28.16 38.02 -24.73
CA ALA A 173 -27.36 37.12 -25.57
C ALA A 173 -26.21 36.43 -24.80
N HIS A 174 -25.86 36.92 -23.61
CA HIS A 174 -24.72 36.42 -22.84
C HIS A 174 -25.00 36.48 -21.33
N ARG A 175 -25.25 35.31 -20.73
CA ARG A 175 -25.44 35.18 -19.29
C ARG A 175 -24.24 34.51 -18.64
N ARG A 176 -23.97 34.88 -17.40
CA ARG A 176 -22.93 34.26 -16.56
C ARG A 176 -23.50 33.99 -15.18
N ASP A 177 -23.45 32.73 -14.76
CA ASP A 177 -23.86 32.31 -13.42
C ASP A 177 -22.70 31.66 -12.65
N ARG A 178 -22.79 31.72 -11.33
CA ARG A 178 -21.76 31.17 -10.43
C ARG A 178 -22.39 30.49 -9.24
N ASP A 179 -22.09 29.20 -9.11
CA ASP A 179 -22.72 28.36 -8.09
C ASP A 179 -21.69 27.55 -7.31
N VAL A 180 -22.07 27.20 -6.08
CA VAL A 180 -21.38 26.19 -5.28
C VAL A 180 -22.28 24.98 -5.17
N ASN A 181 -21.83 23.84 -5.68
CA ASN A 181 -22.60 22.61 -5.70
C ASN A 181 -21.78 21.40 -5.24
N PHE A 182 -22.48 20.30 -4.97
CA PHE A 182 -21.86 19.04 -4.56
C PHE A 182 -21.29 18.27 -5.74
N LYS A 183 -20.21 17.52 -5.50
CA LYS A 183 -19.58 16.63 -6.46
C LYS A 183 -19.25 15.31 -5.79
N TRP A 184 -19.37 14.22 -6.53
CA TRP A 184 -18.86 12.92 -6.09
C TRP A 184 -18.37 12.10 -7.27
N GLY A 185 -17.54 11.11 -7.00
CA GLY A 185 -16.99 10.24 -8.03
C GLY A 185 -16.22 9.07 -7.46
N GLY A 186 -15.73 8.22 -8.34
CA GLY A 186 -14.92 7.07 -7.98
C GLY A 186 -14.16 6.53 -9.16
N GLY A 187 -13.22 5.65 -8.88
CA GLY A 187 -12.33 5.15 -9.90
C GLY A 187 -11.33 4.13 -9.42
N LEU A 188 -10.43 3.79 -10.35
CA LEU A 188 -9.30 2.91 -10.12
C LEU A 188 -8.01 3.67 -10.35
N GLN A 189 -7.02 3.44 -9.48
CA GLN A 189 -5.67 3.97 -9.59
C GLN A 189 -4.69 2.81 -9.73
N TYR A 190 -3.80 2.90 -10.73
CA TYR A 190 -2.71 1.97 -10.94
C TYR A 190 -1.36 2.68 -10.82
N ASP A 191 -0.53 2.25 -9.89
CA ASP A 191 0.79 2.83 -9.61
C ASP A 191 1.88 2.03 -10.34
N PHE A 192 2.51 2.65 -11.35
CA PHE A 192 3.61 2.02 -12.10
C PHE A 192 4.91 2.03 -11.30
N THR A 193 5.14 3.12 -10.56
CA THR A 193 6.32 3.38 -9.73
C THR A 193 5.88 4.10 -8.45
N GLN A 194 6.80 4.33 -7.51
CA GLN A 194 6.53 5.15 -6.32
C GLN A 194 6.06 6.57 -6.67
N ARG A 195 6.49 7.13 -7.82
CA ARG A 195 6.17 8.52 -8.22
C ARG A 195 5.06 8.63 -9.25
N PHE A 196 4.96 7.67 -10.16
CA PHE A 196 4.04 7.73 -11.29
C PHE A 196 2.91 6.72 -11.18
N GLY A 197 1.69 7.19 -11.39
CA GLY A 197 0.49 6.36 -11.51
C GLY A 197 -0.46 6.88 -12.57
N MET A 198 -1.51 6.10 -12.82
CA MET A 198 -2.61 6.44 -13.71
C MET A 198 -3.93 6.23 -13.00
N ARG A 199 -4.94 7.04 -13.33
CA ARG A 199 -6.29 6.96 -12.78
C ARG A 199 -7.32 6.86 -13.89
N LEU A 200 -8.27 5.95 -13.71
CA LEU A 200 -9.52 5.90 -14.46
C LEU A 200 -10.64 6.40 -13.53
N GLU A 201 -11.33 7.47 -13.92
CA GLU A 201 -12.27 8.17 -13.04
C GLU A 201 -13.63 8.40 -13.70
N ALA A 202 -14.69 8.22 -12.92
CA ALA A 202 -16.04 8.69 -13.23
C ALA A 202 -16.46 9.70 -12.15
N GLU A 203 -16.76 10.93 -12.54
CA GLU A 203 -17.13 12.02 -11.64
C GLU A 203 -18.47 12.62 -12.06
N ARG A 204 -19.30 12.99 -11.10
CA ARG A 204 -20.58 13.68 -11.31
C ARG A 204 -20.55 15.04 -10.62
N TYR A 205 -20.71 16.10 -11.41
CA TYR A 205 -20.77 17.49 -10.99
C TYR A 205 -22.24 17.92 -10.98
N ALA A 206 -22.82 18.14 -9.79
CA ALA A 206 -24.17 18.68 -9.71
C ALA A 206 -24.17 20.15 -10.15
N ILE A 207 -25.10 20.55 -11.01
CA ILE A 207 -25.20 21.93 -11.48
C ILE A 207 -26.63 22.42 -11.33
N ASN A 208 -26.80 23.73 -11.14
CA ASN A 208 -28.12 24.35 -11.22
C ASN A 208 -28.32 24.82 -12.66
N ASP A 209 -29.44 24.44 -13.24
CA ASP A 209 -29.87 24.96 -14.54
C ASP A 209 -30.37 26.41 -14.40
N VAL A 210 -30.43 27.16 -15.51
CA VAL A 210 -30.82 28.58 -15.63
C VAL A 210 -32.19 28.90 -15.02
N MET A 211 -33.03 27.86 -14.83
CA MET A 211 -34.36 27.91 -14.23
C MET A 211 -34.42 27.46 -12.75
N GLY A 212 -33.29 27.12 -12.13
CA GLY A 212 -33.20 26.69 -10.72
C GLY A 212 -33.48 25.21 -10.47
N ASN A 213 -33.39 24.36 -11.50
CA ASN A 213 -33.54 22.90 -11.40
C ASN A 213 -32.18 22.20 -11.20
N ASN A 214 -32.19 21.02 -10.58
CA ASN A 214 -30.98 20.21 -10.36
C ASN A 214 -30.61 19.42 -11.63
N GLY A 215 -29.53 19.83 -12.30
CA GLY A 215 -28.86 19.11 -13.38
C GLY A 215 -27.57 18.45 -12.93
N ALA A 216 -26.91 17.72 -13.82
CA ALA A 216 -25.55 17.24 -13.56
C ALA A 216 -24.77 16.99 -14.85
N ILE A 217 -23.45 17.20 -14.78
CA ILE A 217 -22.51 16.82 -15.82
C ILE A 217 -21.63 15.69 -15.28
N ASN A 218 -21.52 14.60 -16.04
CA ASN A 218 -20.61 13.51 -15.73
C ASN A 218 -19.31 13.68 -16.52
N LEU A 219 -18.15 13.43 -15.91
CA LEU A 219 -16.85 13.36 -16.56
C LEU A 219 -16.28 11.95 -16.41
N TYR A 220 -16.03 11.28 -17.52
CA TYR A 220 -15.33 10.00 -17.58
C TYR A 220 -13.92 10.26 -18.13
N SER A 221 -12.89 10.07 -17.31
CA SER A 221 -11.54 10.53 -17.63
C SER A 221 -10.46 9.51 -17.33
N LEU A 222 -9.37 9.62 -18.10
CA LEU A 222 -8.10 8.96 -17.82
C LEU A 222 -7.10 10.04 -17.41
N GLY A 223 -6.36 9.79 -16.34
CA GLY A 223 -5.45 10.77 -15.78
C GLY A 223 -4.07 10.22 -15.43
N ALA A 224 -3.05 11.05 -15.62
CA ALA A 224 -1.71 10.81 -15.12
C ALA A 224 -1.55 11.44 -13.74
N LEU A 225 -0.86 10.74 -12.84
CA LEU A 225 -0.59 11.17 -11.47
C LEU A 225 0.92 11.14 -11.20
N TYR A 226 1.41 12.22 -10.60
CA TYR A 226 2.79 12.38 -10.15
C TYR A 226 2.85 12.73 -8.68
N ARG A 227 3.62 11.97 -7.89
CA ARG A 227 3.87 12.24 -6.48
C ARG A 227 5.17 13.02 -6.33
N PHE A 228 5.10 14.14 -5.63
CA PHE A 228 6.25 14.98 -5.33
C PHE A 228 7.01 14.42 -4.12
N GLY A 229 8.25 14.86 -3.98
CA GLY A 229 9.14 14.40 -2.91
C GLY A 229 10.35 13.67 -3.48
N GLU A 230 11.42 13.73 -2.72
CA GLU A 230 12.57 12.89 -2.91
C GLU A 230 12.29 11.55 -2.24
N ASN A 231 13.01 10.51 -2.65
CA ASN A 231 12.96 9.27 -1.88
C ASN A 231 13.43 9.63 -0.47
N ASN A 232 12.75 9.15 0.55
CA ASN A 232 13.11 9.41 1.94
C ASN A 232 14.36 8.59 2.27
N VAL A 233 15.49 9.00 1.69
CA VAL A 233 16.81 8.52 2.09
C VAL A 233 17.04 9.19 3.42
N ALA A 234 16.88 8.43 4.51
CA ALA A 234 17.24 8.91 5.84
C ALA A 234 18.60 9.62 5.74
N PRO A 235 18.73 10.88 6.19
CA PRO A 235 20.00 11.59 6.10
C PRO A 235 21.05 10.72 6.77
N ALA A 236 22.07 10.34 6.00
CA ALA A 236 23.24 9.70 6.56
C ALA A 236 23.71 10.58 7.72
N VAL A 237 23.73 10.02 8.93
CA VAL A 237 24.20 10.72 10.12
C VAL A 237 25.61 11.21 9.82
N VAL A 238 25.76 12.52 9.62
CA VAL A 238 27.06 13.15 9.42
C VAL A 238 27.76 13.13 10.77
N TYR A 239 28.63 12.16 10.98
CA TYR A 239 29.63 12.21 12.02
C TYR A 239 30.71 13.19 11.55
N ASP A 240 30.76 14.38 12.17
CA ASP A 240 31.87 15.31 12.00
C ASP A 240 33.11 14.68 12.67
N GLU A 241 33.86 13.88 11.92
CA GLU A 241 35.20 13.45 12.30
C GLU A 241 36.25 14.30 11.56
N PRO A 242 37.37 14.65 12.22
CA PRO A 242 38.29 15.66 11.73
C PRO A 242 38.99 15.21 10.44
N VAL A 243 39.06 16.16 9.51
CA VAL A 243 39.66 16.03 8.17
C VAL A 243 41.05 15.42 8.23
N THR A 244 41.23 14.25 7.59
CA THR A 244 42.47 13.97 6.87
C THR A 244 42.19 13.35 5.49
N ARG A 245 42.55 14.15 4.49
CA ARG A 245 43.05 13.79 3.15
C ARG A 245 42.16 12.92 2.25
N ARG A 246 41.62 13.59 1.22
CA ARG A 246 41.12 12.98 -0.02
C ARG A 246 42.11 11.94 -0.54
N ASP A 247 41.69 10.68 -0.53
CA ASP A 247 42.13 9.68 -1.50
C ASP A 247 40.95 8.77 -1.84
N GLN A 248 40.52 8.89 -3.10
CA GLN A 248 39.83 7.90 -3.95
C GLN A 248 38.79 7.00 -3.25
N MET A 249 37.50 7.35 -3.39
CA MET A 249 36.40 6.40 -3.22
C MET A 249 36.67 5.16 -4.07
N ARG A 250 37.05 4.06 -3.40
CA ARG A 250 36.90 2.70 -3.92
C ARG A 250 35.50 2.29 -3.50
N ASP A 251 34.68 1.88 -4.46
CA ASP A 251 33.28 1.51 -4.20
C ASP A 251 33.22 0.43 -3.11
N GLU A 252 32.67 0.81 -1.95
CA GLU A 252 32.56 -0.02 -0.77
C GLU A 252 31.28 -0.85 -0.85
N TYR A 253 31.42 -2.16 -1.09
CA TYR A 253 30.27 -3.07 -1.16
C TYR A 253 29.83 -3.52 0.24
N CYS A 254 28.84 -2.82 0.79
CA CYS A 254 28.14 -3.21 2.01
C CYS A 254 27.03 -4.24 1.68
N THR A 255 27.02 -5.41 2.34
CA THR A 255 25.87 -6.33 2.29
C THR A 255 25.14 -6.32 3.64
N THR A 256 23.84 -6.04 3.62
CA THR A 256 22.99 -6.29 4.79
C THR A 256 22.56 -7.74 4.73
N LEU A 257 22.87 -8.50 5.78
CA LEU A 257 22.29 -9.82 5.98
C LEU A 257 21.11 -9.64 6.94
N ASP A 258 19.96 -10.23 6.67
CA ASP A 258 18.85 -10.18 7.64
C ASP A 258 18.72 -11.56 8.27
N VAL A 259 19.55 -11.77 9.31
CA VAL A 259 19.52 -12.98 10.14
C VAL A 259 18.58 -12.72 11.30
N GLN A 260 17.47 -13.44 11.35
CA GLN A 260 16.45 -13.26 12.37
C GLN A 260 16.76 -14.07 13.62
N PHE A 261 16.70 -13.41 14.78
CA PHE A 261 16.88 -14.08 16.06
C PHE A 261 15.59 -14.11 16.88
N ASP A 262 15.38 -15.24 17.55
CA ASP A 262 14.39 -15.34 18.61
C ASP A 262 14.72 -14.33 19.74
N ILE A 263 13.69 -13.83 20.42
CA ILE A 263 13.81 -12.93 21.57
C ILE A 263 14.64 -13.58 22.66
N ASN A 264 15.63 -12.87 23.20
CA ASN A 264 16.59 -13.36 24.19
C ASN A 264 17.40 -14.60 23.75
N ASN A 265 17.47 -14.88 22.44
CA ASN A 265 18.26 -15.97 21.90
C ASN A 265 19.39 -15.46 21.00
N SER A 266 20.50 -16.19 20.99
CA SER A 266 21.67 -15.97 20.13
C SER A 266 21.94 -17.13 19.17
N GLU A 267 21.10 -18.17 19.18
CA GLU A 267 21.15 -19.26 18.22
C GLU A 267 20.55 -18.82 16.88
N ILE A 268 21.28 -19.09 15.79
CA ILE A 268 20.87 -18.72 14.43
C ILE A 268 19.91 -19.78 13.88
N GLN A 269 18.80 -19.34 13.30
CA GLN A 269 17.84 -20.23 12.67
C GLN A 269 18.42 -20.88 11.41
N ARG A 270 17.96 -22.08 11.08
CA ARG A 270 18.50 -22.86 9.94
C ARG A 270 18.31 -22.14 8.62
N GLU A 271 17.22 -21.40 8.48
CA GLU A 271 16.87 -20.56 7.34
C GLU A 271 17.88 -19.43 7.15
N ASP A 272 18.38 -18.86 8.25
CA ASP A 272 19.32 -17.74 8.22
C ASP A 272 20.79 -18.19 8.12
N LEU A 273 21.08 -19.46 8.44
CA LEU A 273 22.39 -20.07 8.15
C LEU A 273 22.68 -20.10 6.65
N GLU A 274 21.65 -20.17 5.80
CA GLU A 274 21.82 -20.15 4.34
C GLU A 274 22.28 -18.78 3.84
N GLN A 275 21.70 -17.72 4.41
CA GLN A 275 22.14 -16.35 4.15
C GLN A 275 23.59 -16.15 4.61
N LEU A 276 23.94 -16.62 5.82
CA LEU A 276 25.33 -16.57 6.31
C LEU A 276 26.29 -17.41 5.45
N ALA A 277 25.84 -18.51 4.86
CA ALA A 277 26.65 -19.30 3.94
C ALA A 277 27.01 -18.53 2.66
N VAL A 278 26.16 -17.60 2.19
CA VAL A 278 26.47 -16.69 1.08
C VAL A 278 27.64 -15.78 1.45
N VAL A 279 27.60 -15.18 2.65
CA VAL A 279 28.70 -14.36 3.18
C VAL A 279 29.99 -15.19 3.32
N GLY A 280 29.89 -16.40 3.85
CA GLY A 280 31.04 -17.31 3.95
C GLY A 280 31.63 -17.68 2.57
N THR A 281 30.79 -17.87 1.56
CA THR A 281 31.21 -18.13 0.18
C THR A 281 31.94 -16.93 -0.42
N PHE A 282 31.42 -15.73 -0.18
CA PHE A 282 32.07 -14.49 -0.59
C PHE A 282 33.46 -14.32 0.06
N LEU A 283 33.55 -14.50 1.38
CA LEU A 283 34.82 -14.38 2.12
C LEU A 283 35.85 -15.45 1.72
N LYS A 284 35.40 -16.62 1.26
CA LYS A 284 36.29 -17.63 0.67
C LYS A 284 36.77 -17.25 -0.72
N LYS A 285 35.89 -16.67 -1.55
CA LYS A 285 36.24 -16.22 -2.91
C LYS A 285 37.24 -15.06 -2.89
N TYR A 286 37.11 -14.14 -1.93
CA TYR A 286 38.01 -12.99 -1.78
C TYR A 286 38.81 -13.10 -0.48
N PRO A 287 40.00 -13.72 -0.49
CA PRO A 287 40.74 -14.06 0.72
C PRO A 287 41.32 -12.85 1.49
N ASP A 288 41.44 -11.69 0.84
CA ASP A 288 41.98 -10.47 1.45
C ASP A 288 40.90 -9.62 2.15
N THR A 289 39.63 -9.96 1.94
CA THR A 289 38.48 -9.23 2.47
C THR A 289 38.25 -9.56 3.95
N LYS A 290 38.02 -8.55 4.80
CA LYS A 290 37.62 -8.73 6.20
C LYS A 290 36.12 -8.51 6.36
N ALA A 291 35.54 -9.04 7.43
CA ALA A 291 34.14 -8.80 7.79
C ALA A 291 33.99 -8.36 9.25
N VAL A 292 33.05 -7.46 9.52
CA VAL A 292 32.57 -7.11 10.86
C VAL A 292 31.11 -7.52 10.94
N ILE A 293 30.80 -8.42 11.88
CA ILE A 293 29.45 -8.88 12.16
C ILE A 293 28.90 -8.04 13.30
N GLU A 294 27.84 -7.29 13.04
CA GLU A 294 27.19 -6.40 13.99
C GLU A 294 25.86 -6.98 14.44
N GLY A 295 25.65 -7.14 15.74
CA GLY A 295 24.39 -7.62 16.30
C GLY A 295 23.52 -6.48 16.84
N HIS A 296 22.21 -6.63 16.69
CA HIS A 296 21.21 -5.68 17.19
C HIS A 296 20.06 -6.39 17.92
N THR A 297 19.38 -5.65 18.81
CA THR A 297 18.18 -6.10 19.52
C THR A 297 17.03 -5.10 19.35
N ASP A 298 15.82 -5.54 19.67
CA ASP A 298 14.69 -4.62 19.91
C ASP A 298 14.80 -3.98 21.31
N ASN A 299 13.87 -3.09 21.65
CA ASN A 299 13.85 -2.38 22.93
C ASN A 299 13.31 -3.21 24.11
N VAL A 300 13.16 -4.53 23.96
CA VAL A 300 12.58 -5.38 25.00
C VAL A 300 13.69 -5.91 25.91
N GLY A 301 13.89 -5.25 27.07
CA GLY A 301 14.91 -5.64 28.05
C GLY A 301 15.55 -4.42 28.71
N THR A 302 16.66 -4.63 29.43
CA THR A 302 17.52 -3.51 29.84
C THR A 302 18.58 -3.25 28.78
N PRO A 303 19.08 -2.01 28.63
CA PRO A 303 20.15 -1.70 27.69
C PRO A 303 21.38 -2.61 27.85
N GLU A 304 21.78 -2.93 29.08
CA GLU A 304 22.92 -3.80 29.37
C GLU A 304 22.68 -5.24 28.89
N SER A 305 21.48 -5.77 29.14
CA SER A 305 21.08 -7.09 28.65
C SER A 305 21.04 -7.14 27.12
N ASN A 306 20.58 -6.07 26.50
CA ASN A 306 20.52 -5.91 25.05
C ASN A 306 21.91 -5.86 24.41
N MET A 307 22.86 -5.15 25.04
CA MET A 307 24.28 -5.12 24.62
C MET A 307 24.94 -6.50 24.69
N VAL A 308 24.69 -7.27 25.75
CA VAL A 308 25.21 -8.63 25.88
C VAL A 308 24.57 -9.55 24.83
N LEU A 309 23.24 -9.49 24.66
CA LEU A 309 22.50 -10.32 23.72
C LEU A 309 22.92 -10.08 22.27
N SER A 310 23.03 -8.82 21.86
CA SER A 310 23.50 -8.45 20.51
C SER A 310 24.94 -8.92 20.25
N ARG A 311 25.85 -8.78 21.22
CA ARG A 311 27.22 -9.30 21.08
C ARG A 311 27.22 -10.82 20.89
N ASN A 312 26.47 -11.54 21.73
CA ASN A 312 26.38 -13.00 21.63
C ASN A 312 25.82 -13.44 20.27
N ARG A 313 24.83 -12.72 19.71
CA ARG A 313 24.30 -12.97 18.37
C ARG A 313 25.39 -12.81 17.30
N ALA A 314 26.12 -11.69 17.33
CA ALA A 314 27.21 -11.43 16.40
C ALA A 314 28.31 -12.50 16.48
N GLU A 315 28.67 -12.91 17.70
CA GLU A 315 29.65 -13.98 17.95
C GLU A 315 29.15 -15.34 17.43
N SER A 316 27.87 -15.68 17.60
CA SER A 316 27.29 -16.90 17.03
C SER A 316 27.43 -16.95 15.49
N ALA A 317 27.16 -15.83 14.81
CA ALA A 317 27.33 -15.73 13.36
C ALA A 317 28.80 -15.81 12.93
N MET A 318 29.70 -15.14 13.63
CA MET A 318 31.14 -15.28 13.43
C MET A 318 31.59 -16.74 13.60
N ASN A 319 31.16 -17.40 14.68
CA ASN A 319 31.52 -18.78 15.00
C ASN A 319 31.05 -19.74 13.90
N TYR A 320 29.85 -19.55 13.35
CA TYR A 320 29.37 -20.30 12.19
C TYR A 320 30.26 -20.09 10.96
N LEU A 321 30.59 -18.83 10.63
CA LEU A 321 31.46 -18.53 9.48
C LEU A 321 32.87 -19.15 9.62
N VAL A 322 33.41 -19.17 10.84
CA VAL A 322 34.72 -19.76 11.12
C VAL A 322 34.67 -21.29 11.09
N ARG A 323 33.75 -21.90 11.84
CA ARG A 323 33.68 -23.35 12.04
C ARG A 323 33.13 -24.08 10.81
N ASP A 324 32.00 -23.61 10.30
CA ASP A 324 31.21 -24.30 9.29
C ASP A 324 31.57 -23.82 7.88
N GLN A 325 31.80 -22.52 7.69
CA GLN A 325 32.22 -21.97 6.40
C GLN A 325 33.74 -21.93 6.19
N ARG A 326 34.54 -22.23 7.22
CA ARG A 326 36.02 -22.31 7.18
C ARG A 326 36.70 -20.99 6.84
N VAL A 327 36.11 -19.87 7.22
CA VAL A 327 36.76 -18.54 7.10
C VAL A 327 37.73 -18.34 8.26
N ALA A 328 38.91 -17.77 8.00
CA ALA A 328 39.90 -17.52 9.05
C ALA A 328 39.36 -16.51 10.09
N SER A 329 39.44 -16.85 11.39
CA SER A 329 38.90 -16.00 12.47
C SER A 329 39.51 -14.60 12.50
N ALA A 330 40.78 -14.45 12.13
CA ALA A 330 41.45 -13.14 12.04
C ALA A 330 40.83 -12.18 11.00
N ARG A 331 39.96 -12.69 10.12
CA ARG A 331 39.27 -11.92 9.10
C ARG A 331 37.87 -11.50 9.50
N ILE A 332 37.34 -11.99 10.63
CA ILE A 332 35.98 -11.70 11.08
C ILE A 332 36.04 -11.13 12.49
N SER A 333 35.38 -10.00 12.73
CA SER A 333 35.13 -9.49 14.08
C SER A 333 33.63 -9.47 14.38
N ALA A 334 33.26 -9.54 15.65
CA ALA A 334 31.87 -9.48 16.11
C ALA A 334 31.68 -8.31 17.08
N VAL A 335 30.64 -7.51 16.87
CA VAL A 335 30.32 -6.31 17.67
C VAL A 335 28.82 -6.32 18.00
N GLY A 336 28.45 -6.01 19.24
CA GLY A 336 27.04 -5.86 19.64
C GLY A 336 26.71 -4.40 19.91
N TYR A 337 25.57 -3.93 19.43
CA TYR A 337 25.07 -2.56 19.63
C TYR A 337 23.78 -2.48 20.46
N GLY A 338 23.26 -3.61 20.92
CA GLY A 338 21.99 -3.67 21.63
C GLY A 338 20.86 -3.04 20.83
N ASP A 339 20.03 -2.26 21.52
CA ASP A 339 18.88 -1.55 21.00
C ASP A 339 19.20 -0.10 20.60
N THR A 340 20.47 0.30 20.65
CA THR A 340 20.90 1.69 20.40
C THR A 340 20.83 2.11 18.93
N ARG A 341 20.63 1.16 18.01
CA ARG A 341 20.58 1.37 16.56
C ARG A 341 19.35 0.71 15.91
N PRO A 342 18.11 1.11 16.27
CA PRO A 342 16.90 0.57 15.65
C PRO A 342 16.78 1.07 14.21
N ILE A 343 16.26 0.22 13.30
CA ILE A 343 15.97 0.56 11.90
C ILE A 343 14.47 0.60 11.60
N ALA A 344 13.66 0.16 12.56
CA ALA A 344 12.22 0.13 12.45
C ALA A 344 11.59 0.47 13.81
N ASP A 345 10.30 0.79 13.80
CA ASP A 345 9.59 1.19 15.02
C ASP A 345 9.43 0.01 16.00
N ASN A 346 9.98 0.17 17.20
CA ASN A 346 9.85 -0.80 18.28
C ASN A 346 8.44 -0.83 18.92
N ALA A 347 7.51 0.06 18.53
CA ALA A 347 6.12 -0.02 19.00
C ALA A 347 5.33 -1.14 18.31
N THR A 348 5.77 -1.60 17.13
CA THR A 348 5.11 -2.67 16.39
C THR A 348 5.89 -3.97 16.46
N GLU A 349 5.20 -5.11 16.41
CA GLU A 349 5.86 -6.42 16.43
C GLU A 349 6.71 -6.69 15.17
N ALA A 350 6.28 -6.13 14.04
CA ALA A 350 7.04 -6.15 12.80
C ALA A 350 8.35 -5.35 12.93
N GLY A 351 8.29 -4.13 13.47
CA GLY A 351 9.48 -3.30 13.65
C GLY A 351 10.43 -3.82 14.73
N LYS A 352 9.91 -4.38 15.84
CA LYS A 352 10.74 -5.15 16.78
C LYS A 352 11.46 -6.31 16.10
N ARG A 353 10.77 -7.04 15.20
CA ARG A 353 11.40 -8.14 14.45
C ARG A 353 12.54 -7.63 13.55
N ALA A 354 12.34 -6.53 12.83
CA ALA A 354 13.38 -5.91 12.00
C ALA A 354 14.57 -5.38 12.82
N ASN A 355 14.35 -5.01 14.09
CA ASN A 355 15.43 -4.58 14.98
C ASN A 355 16.25 -5.75 15.56
N ARG A 356 15.73 -6.98 15.55
CA ARG A 356 16.45 -8.20 15.96
C ARG A 356 17.24 -8.81 14.79
N ARG A 357 18.28 -8.11 14.33
CA ARG A 357 19.07 -8.46 13.13
C ARG A 357 20.57 -8.60 13.41
N ILE A 358 21.29 -9.17 12.44
CA ILE A 358 22.77 -9.08 12.34
C ILE A 358 23.16 -8.46 11.02
N ASN A 359 23.94 -7.38 11.02
CA ASN A 359 24.56 -6.84 9.81
C ASN A 359 25.96 -7.43 9.61
N ALA A 360 26.35 -7.77 8.37
CA ALA A 360 27.70 -8.21 8.05
C ALA A 360 28.40 -7.18 7.16
N MET A 361 29.21 -6.30 7.75
CA MET A 361 30.00 -5.34 6.99
C MET A 361 31.21 -6.05 6.39
N ILE A 362 31.34 -6.07 5.07
CA ILE A 362 32.43 -6.76 4.37
C ILE A 362 33.34 -5.71 3.70
N SER A 363 34.64 -5.71 3.99
CA SER A 363 35.57 -4.73 3.41
C SER A 363 35.91 -5.08 1.95
N CYS A 364 35.50 -4.21 1.02
CA CYS A 364 35.79 -4.14 -0.42
C CYS A 364 36.39 -5.41 -1.09
N ALA A 365 35.61 -6.04 -1.98
CA ALA A 365 36.14 -6.88 -3.06
C ALA A 365 35.89 -6.17 -4.41
N ASN A 366 36.91 -6.11 -5.26
CA ASN A 366 36.91 -5.24 -6.45
C ASN A 366 36.30 -5.87 -7.72
N ASP A 367 35.66 -7.04 -7.65
CA ASP A 367 35.04 -7.69 -8.81
C ASP A 367 33.87 -8.57 -8.37
N VAL A 368 32.63 -8.16 -8.61
CA VAL A 368 31.40 -8.92 -8.25
C VAL A 368 30.81 -9.62 -9.48
N GLU A 369 31.64 -10.30 -10.27
CA GLU A 369 31.18 -11.10 -11.41
C GLU A 369 31.21 -12.61 -11.05
N GLY A 370 30.13 -13.34 -11.37
CA GLY A 370 30.03 -14.79 -11.21
C GLY A 370 29.76 -15.29 -9.78
N LEU A 371 28.99 -14.58 -8.96
CA LEU A 371 28.41 -15.17 -7.75
C LEU A 371 27.23 -16.07 -8.16
N THR A 372 27.40 -17.39 -8.03
CA THR A 372 26.25 -18.31 -8.01
C THR A 372 25.84 -18.51 -6.56
N PRO A 373 24.68 -18.00 -6.12
CA PRO A 373 24.13 -18.33 -4.82
C PRO A 373 24.01 -19.86 -4.75
N ALA A 374 24.34 -20.46 -3.61
CA ALA A 374 23.83 -21.79 -3.33
C ALA A 374 22.30 -21.73 -3.49
N ALA A 375 21.72 -22.63 -4.30
CA ALA A 375 20.29 -22.57 -4.62
C ALA A 375 19.48 -22.44 -3.33
N ALA A 376 18.71 -21.35 -3.23
CA ALA A 376 17.86 -21.07 -2.08
C ALA A 376 17.00 -22.31 -1.80
N ARG A 377 17.00 -22.80 -0.55
CA ARG A 377 15.96 -23.75 -0.16
C ARG A 377 14.65 -22.99 -0.14
N VAL A 378 13.65 -23.48 -0.87
CA VAL A 378 12.32 -22.87 -0.86
C VAL A 378 11.62 -23.35 0.40
N THR A 379 11.60 -22.50 1.41
CA THR A 379 10.81 -22.72 2.61
C THR A 379 9.36 -22.34 2.30
N MET A 380 8.47 -23.33 2.24
CA MET A 380 7.03 -23.09 2.14
C MET A 380 6.43 -23.26 3.53
N GLY A 381 6.26 -22.14 4.23
CA GLY A 381 5.58 -22.13 5.52
C GLY A 381 4.09 -22.44 5.32
N MET A 382 3.69 -23.69 5.54
CA MET A 382 2.28 -24.07 5.60
C MET A 382 1.84 -24.06 7.06
N LEU A 383 1.13 -23.02 7.48
CA LEU A 383 0.64 -22.90 8.85
C LEU A 383 -0.44 -23.96 9.14
N ILE A 384 -0.04 -25.08 9.75
CA ILE A 384 -0.96 -26.06 10.34
C ILE A 384 -1.07 -25.78 11.83
N GLU A 385 -2.25 -25.34 12.27
CA GLU A 385 -2.49 -25.09 13.69
C GLU A 385 -2.84 -26.36 14.45
N PHE A 386 -2.28 -26.47 15.65
CA PHE A 386 -2.57 -27.55 16.58
C PHE A 386 -3.21 -27.03 17.87
N ASP A 387 -4.10 -27.84 18.45
CA ASP A 387 -4.61 -27.60 19.80
C ASP A 387 -3.50 -27.74 20.84
N ASN A 388 -3.72 -27.20 22.04
CA ASN A 388 -2.73 -27.27 23.10
C ASN A 388 -2.40 -28.73 23.43
N ASN A 389 -1.10 -29.05 23.48
CA ASN A 389 -0.56 -30.40 23.69
C ASN A 389 -1.07 -31.49 22.71
N SER A 390 -1.72 -31.11 21.61
CA SER A 390 -2.13 -32.03 20.56
C SER A 390 -1.11 -32.07 19.43
N ALA A 391 -0.98 -33.24 18.79
CA ALA A 391 -0.23 -33.42 17.55
C ALA A 391 -1.12 -33.85 16.37
N ALA A 392 -2.43 -33.95 16.56
CA ALA A 392 -3.34 -34.42 15.53
C ALA A 392 -3.51 -33.36 14.43
N VAL A 393 -3.35 -33.77 13.17
CA VAL A 393 -3.64 -32.92 12.01
C VAL A 393 -5.15 -32.85 11.83
N LYS A 394 -5.71 -31.65 11.82
CA LYS A 394 -7.17 -31.44 11.66
C LYS A 394 -7.58 -31.63 10.18
N PRO A 395 -8.79 -32.16 9.90
CA PRO A 395 -9.26 -32.37 8.53
C PRO A 395 -9.24 -31.14 7.62
N GLN A 396 -9.40 -29.95 8.18
CA GLN A 396 -9.34 -28.68 7.43
C GLN A 396 -8.00 -28.46 6.71
N TYR A 397 -6.91 -29.09 7.17
CA TYR A 397 -5.58 -28.95 6.58
C TYR A 397 -5.27 -30.00 5.51
N TYR A 398 -6.15 -30.97 5.29
CA TYR A 398 -5.93 -32.07 4.33
C TYR A 398 -5.84 -31.56 2.89
N THR A 399 -6.65 -30.57 2.52
CA THR A 399 -6.62 -29.95 1.18
C THR A 399 -5.28 -29.29 0.88
N GLU A 400 -4.69 -28.59 1.85
CA GLU A 400 -3.38 -27.94 1.68
C GLU A 400 -2.24 -28.96 1.66
N LEU A 401 -2.31 -29.99 2.51
CA LEU A 401 -1.36 -31.10 2.49
C LEU A 401 -1.40 -31.87 1.16
N ALA A 402 -2.57 -32.02 0.53
CA ALA A 402 -2.69 -32.62 -0.78
C ALA A 402 -1.97 -31.79 -1.86
N LYS A 403 -1.94 -30.45 -1.76
CA LYS A 403 -1.15 -29.60 -2.67
C LYS A 403 0.36 -29.85 -2.49
N VAL A 404 0.83 -29.97 -1.25
CA VAL A 404 2.23 -30.34 -0.95
C VAL A 404 2.58 -31.72 -1.54
N GLY A 405 1.69 -32.71 -1.34
CA GLY A 405 1.83 -34.03 -1.93
C GLY A 405 1.88 -33.99 -3.45
N LYS A 406 0.97 -33.26 -4.10
CA LYS A 406 0.96 -33.05 -5.56
C LYS A 406 2.29 -32.46 -6.05
N PHE A 407 2.78 -31.41 -5.40
CA PHE A 407 4.05 -30.77 -5.76
C PHE A 407 5.23 -31.75 -5.66
N LEU A 408 5.33 -32.56 -4.60
CA LEU A 408 6.39 -33.55 -4.42
C LEU A 408 6.29 -34.72 -5.42
N LYS A 409 5.08 -35.06 -5.87
CA LYS A 409 4.86 -36.05 -6.94
C LYS A 409 5.35 -35.52 -8.30
N GLU A 410 5.05 -34.26 -8.60
CA GLU A 410 5.47 -33.59 -9.84
C GLU A 410 6.99 -33.33 -9.86
N ASN A 411 7.62 -33.14 -8.70
CA ASN A 411 9.04 -32.82 -8.57
C ASN A 411 9.80 -33.95 -7.86
N LYS A 412 10.02 -35.07 -8.56
CA LYS A 412 10.58 -36.31 -7.97
C LYS A 412 11.94 -36.17 -7.28
N THR A 413 12.73 -35.18 -7.66
CA THR A 413 14.07 -34.97 -7.11
C THR A 413 14.09 -34.09 -5.87
N VAL A 414 12.99 -33.42 -5.54
CA VAL A 414 12.87 -32.54 -4.38
C VAL A 414 12.63 -33.37 -3.12
N THR A 415 13.33 -33.06 -2.03
CA THR A 415 13.06 -33.63 -0.70
C THR A 415 12.38 -32.58 0.18
N ALA A 416 11.70 -33.00 1.26
CA ALA A 416 11.10 -32.06 2.20
C ALA A 416 11.44 -32.37 3.65
N THR A 417 11.71 -31.33 4.43
CA THR A 417 11.85 -31.41 5.89
C THR A 417 10.64 -30.76 6.54
N VAL A 418 9.96 -31.51 7.40
CA VAL A 418 8.81 -31.04 8.15
C VAL A 418 9.28 -30.65 9.55
N GLU A 419 9.15 -29.39 9.90
CA GLU A 419 9.56 -28.84 11.19
C GLU A 419 8.34 -28.59 12.08
N GLY A 420 8.33 -29.14 13.30
CA GLY A 420 7.25 -28.92 14.26
C GLY A 420 7.65 -27.96 15.38
N HIS A 421 6.68 -27.16 15.84
CA HIS A 421 6.88 -26.14 16.87
C HIS A 421 5.75 -26.16 17.92
N THR A 422 6.04 -25.65 19.12
CA THR A 422 5.06 -25.44 20.20
C THR A 422 5.10 -24.01 20.74
N ALA A 423 4.02 -23.63 21.44
CA ALA A 423 3.98 -22.43 22.26
C ALA A 423 4.71 -22.65 23.60
N ASN A 424 4.91 -21.60 24.39
CA ASN A 424 5.46 -21.74 25.75
C ASN A 424 4.39 -22.18 26.78
N LEU A 425 3.64 -23.23 26.46
CA LEU A 425 2.54 -23.76 27.28
C LEU A 425 2.84 -25.14 27.89
N GLN A 426 3.96 -25.77 27.52
CA GLN A 426 4.38 -27.04 28.08
C GLN A 426 5.15 -26.83 29.39
N THR A 427 4.94 -27.76 30.33
CA THR A 427 5.57 -27.72 31.66
C THR A 427 7.08 -27.97 31.62
N THR A 428 7.60 -28.64 30.59
CA THR A 428 9.04 -28.89 30.42
C THR A 428 9.50 -28.70 28.96
N PRO A 429 10.78 -28.30 28.72
CA PRO A 429 11.36 -28.26 27.38
C PRO A 429 11.36 -29.62 26.67
N ALA A 430 11.55 -30.71 27.41
CA ALA A 430 11.52 -32.07 26.88
C ALA A 430 10.13 -32.42 26.31
N LEU A 431 9.06 -32.06 27.03
CA LEU A 431 7.68 -32.26 26.56
C LEU A 431 7.37 -31.39 25.32
N ALA A 432 7.85 -30.14 25.30
CA ALA A 432 7.74 -29.29 24.11
C ALA A 432 8.42 -29.94 22.89
N GLN A 433 9.64 -30.44 23.07
CA GLN A 433 10.41 -31.12 22.03
C GLN A 433 9.66 -32.36 21.51
N GLU A 434 9.16 -33.21 22.40
CA GLU A 434 8.41 -34.41 22.05
C GLU A 434 7.14 -34.09 21.23
N ILE A 435 6.32 -33.14 21.71
CA ILE A 435 5.08 -32.74 21.03
C ILE A 435 5.38 -32.16 19.64
N SER A 436 6.42 -31.32 19.55
CA SER A 436 6.83 -30.70 18.31
C SER A 436 7.27 -31.74 17.27
N LEU A 437 8.07 -32.73 17.68
CA LEU A 437 8.51 -33.81 16.81
C LEU A 437 7.33 -34.68 16.36
N LYS A 438 6.40 -34.98 17.28
CA LYS A 438 5.20 -35.77 16.96
C LYS A 438 4.30 -35.07 15.94
N ARG A 439 4.19 -33.74 15.99
CA ARG A 439 3.48 -32.94 14.96
C ARG A 439 4.11 -33.10 13.59
N ALA A 440 5.43 -32.94 13.52
CA ALA A 440 6.17 -33.11 12.27
C ALA A 440 6.01 -34.54 11.70
N GLN A 441 6.13 -35.55 12.57
CA GLN A 441 5.95 -36.95 12.20
C GLN A 441 4.54 -37.23 11.68
N ASN A 442 3.48 -36.71 12.31
CA ASN A 442 2.11 -36.91 11.86
C ASN A 442 1.85 -36.31 10.47
N VAL A 443 2.47 -35.17 10.15
CA VAL A 443 2.40 -34.59 8.80
C VAL A 443 3.17 -35.43 7.78
N VAL A 444 4.38 -35.90 8.12
CA VAL A 444 5.12 -36.84 7.26
C VAL A 444 4.32 -38.12 7.02
N ASP A 445 3.72 -38.69 8.06
CA ASP A 445 2.89 -39.88 7.99
C ASP A 445 1.69 -39.68 7.07
N TYR A 446 1.04 -38.51 7.12
CA TYR A 446 -0.04 -38.15 6.20
C TYR A 446 0.45 -38.12 4.75
N LEU A 447 1.58 -37.45 4.48
CA LEU A 447 2.14 -37.37 3.13
C LEU A 447 2.55 -38.75 2.59
N VAL A 448 3.02 -39.65 3.44
CA VAL A 448 3.35 -41.03 3.03
C VAL A 448 2.09 -41.86 2.79
N LYS A 449 1.17 -41.92 3.77
CA LYS A 449 0.01 -42.83 3.75
C LYS A 449 -1.09 -42.37 2.80
N ASN A 450 -1.35 -41.07 2.72
CA ASN A 450 -2.47 -40.50 1.96
C ASN A 450 -2.03 -39.95 0.61
N GLU A 451 -0.83 -39.35 0.51
CA GLU A 451 -0.36 -38.74 -0.74
C GLU A 451 0.60 -39.62 -1.55
N GLY A 452 1.10 -40.72 -0.97
CA GLY A 452 1.98 -41.69 -1.64
C GLY A 452 3.41 -41.19 -1.83
N ILE A 453 3.89 -40.28 -0.98
CA ILE A 453 5.26 -39.77 -1.07
C ILE A 453 6.24 -40.78 -0.44
N GLU A 454 7.36 -41.05 -1.11
CA GLU A 454 8.40 -41.93 -0.58
C GLU A 454 8.97 -41.40 0.73
N ARG A 455 8.98 -42.25 1.78
CA ARG A 455 9.45 -41.87 3.13
C ARG A 455 10.90 -41.38 3.15
N SER A 456 11.75 -41.89 2.26
CA SER A 456 13.16 -41.49 2.10
C SER A 456 13.34 -40.02 1.67
N ARG A 457 12.32 -39.43 1.05
CA ARG A 457 12.33 -38.04 0.59
C ARG A 457 11.87 -37.05 1.65
N LEU A 458 11.45 -37.54 2.81
CA LEU A 458 10.90 -36.73 3.89
C LEU A 458 11.74 -36.85 5.17
N SER A 459 11.90 -35.76 5.91
CA SER A 459 12.41 -35.79 7.28
C SER A 459 11.46 -35.04 8.22
N ALA A 460 11.46 -35.42 9.50
CA ALA A 460 10.68 -34.78 10.55
C ALA A 460 11.61 -34.30 11.65
N GLU A 461 11.53 -33.02 12.00
CA GLU A 461 12.33 -32.39 13.03
C GLU A 461 11.41 -31.64 14.01
N GLY A 462 11.70 -31.72 15.30
CA GLY A 462 10.99 -30.96 16.33
C GLY A 462 11.88 -29.87 16.90
N PHE A 463 11.31 -28.72 17.25
CA PHE A 463 12.06 -27.60 17.85
C PHE A 463 11.47 -27.13 19.18
N GLY A 464 10.44 -27.79 19.69
CA GLY A 464 9.76 -27.41 20.92
C GLY A 464 9.34 -25.95 20.93
N LYS A 465 9.73 -25.23 21.98
CA LYS A 465 9.45 -23.79 22.17
C LYS A 465 10.42 -22.86 21.42
N ASN A 466 11.42 -23.42 20.75
CA ASN A 466 12.43 -22.68 19.99
C ASN A 466 11.89 -22.37 18.58
N ARG A 467 12.52 -21.42 17.88
CA ARG A 467 12.09 -20.94 16.55
C ARG A 467 10.69 -20.36 16.58
N ARG A 468 10.49 -19.37 17.45
CA ARG A 468 9.18 -18.80 17.75
C ARG A 468 8.75 -17.87 16.62
N HIS A 469 7.50 -17.99 16.16
CA HIS A 469 6.96 -17.09 15.14
C HIS A 469 6.41 -15.79 15.75
N SER A 470 5.65 -15.87 16.85
CA SER A 470 4.92 -14.75 17.46
C SER A 470 5.12 -14.70 18.97
N TYR A 471 4.83 -13.59 19.66
CA TYR A 471 4.99 -13.55 21.13
C TYR A 471 3.99 -14.47 21.84
N ASN A 472 4.43 -15.21 22.85
CA ASN A 472 3.55 -16.05 23.67
C ASN A 472 2.74 -15.26 24.72
N THR A 473 2.76 -13.93 24.66
CA THR A 473 2.07 -13.04 25.62
C THR A 473 0.57 -12.93 25.32
N SER A 474 0.14 -13.23 24.10
CA SER A 474 -1.27 -13.26 23.70
C SER A 474 -1.70 -14.67 23.29
N ALA A 475 -3.00 -14.95 23.40
CA ALA A 475 -3.56 -16.23 22.96
C ALA A 475 -3.35 -16.45 21.44
N ALA A 476 -3.43 -15.38 20.65
CA ALA A 476 -3.17 -15.40 19.21
C ALA A 476 -1.72 -15.78 18.91
N GLY A 477 -0.73 -15.12 19.53
CA GLY A 477 0.67 -15.46 19.28
C GLY A 477 1.07 -16.84 19.81
N GLN A 478 0.44 -17.31 20.88
CA GLN A 478 0.56 -18.72 21.30
C GLN A 478 -0.03 -19.69 20.27
N GLN A 479 -1.11 -19.35 19.59
CA GLN A 479 -1.69 -20.17 18.52
C GLN A 479 -0.77 -20.23 17.31
N ASP A 480 -0.24 -19.08 16.88
CA ASP A 480 0.72 -18.98 15.76
C ASP A 480 1.97 -19.84 15.97
N ASN A 481 2.41 -19.98 17.23
CA ASN A 481 3.58 -20.80 17.56
C ASN A 481 3.31 -22.31 17.56
N ARG A 482 2.05 -22.75 17.63
CA ARG A 482 1.69 -24.18 17.53
C ARG A 482 1.51 -24.56 16.07
N ARG A 483 2.64 -24.64 15.35
CA ARG A 483 2.67 -24.82 13.90
C ARG A 483 3.58 -25.94 13.43
N VAL A 484 3.46 -26.25 12.14
CA VAL A 484 4.43 -27.01 11.36
C VAL A 484 4.89 -26.16 10.16
N ASN A 485 6.15 -26.28 9.73
CA ASN A 485 6.64 -25.72 8.46
C ASN A 485 7.12 -26.86 7.55
N VAL A 486 7.01 -26.69 6.23
CA VAL A 486 7.50 -27.67 5.24
C VAL A 486 8.58 -27.01 4.37
N ILE A 487 9.81 -27.49 4.50
CA ILE A 487 10.98 -26.93 3.81
C ILE A 487 11.33 -27.81 2.64
N PHE A 488 11.29 -27.29 1.41
CA PHE A 488 11.70 -28.05 0.23
C PHE A 488 13.18 -27.85 -0.07
N SER A 489 13.88 -28.96 -0.28
CA SER A 489 15.28 -28.98 -0.68
C SER A 489 15.38 -29.50 -2.11
N TYR A 490 15.94 -28.66 -2.99
CA TYR A 490 16.26 -29.05 -4.36
C TYR A 490 17.65 -29.72 -4.38
N PRO A 491 17.86 -30.73 -5.21
CA PRO A 491 19.20 -31.27 -5.43
C PRO A 491 20.09 -30.14 -5.99
N LYS A 492 21.35 -30.09 -5.57
CA LYS A 492 22.34 -29.22 -6.21
C LYS A 492 22.48 -29.66 -7.67
N LYS A 493 22.29 -28.71 -8.60
CA LYS A 493 22.55 -28.93 -10.03
C LYS A 493 24.02 -29.21 -10.28
#